data_AF-Q6BZ82-F1
#
_entry.id   AF-Q6BZ82-F1
#
_cell.length_a   1.000
_cell.length_b   1.000
_cell.length_c   1.000
_cell.angle_alpha   90.00
_cell.angle_beta   90.00
_cell.angle_gamma   90.00
#
_symmetry.space_group_name_H-M   'P 1'
#
loop_
_entity.id
_entity.type
_entity.pdbx_description
1 polymer ?
#
loop_
_entity_poly.entity_id
_entity_poly.type
_entity_poly.pdbx_seq_one_letter_code
_entity_poly.pdbx_strand_id
1 'polypeptide(L)'
;MSRLYQRLGLFAIFLVVCLGLYLIKQSEPNGTLTENGAHLFDTVAHLSLHDNSAKGKVGANVASKQTAEENKKMQEKHKADLALELEPCTVMSPLSHHFIDLSSLSSKGNEGRAMPWASKGYDSGLNFTLGVCSSPFKKTHDANDEVKDITNSSAVGGYYIDPKTGKYVSIGEYSSKPVVRGKKITLSYTGGSYCENMYNKETGEKVRKSTILTFTCDREMLAKASVSYVGSFNDCSYIFEVRSHHACPTAAKADNLAVIWIFFFILLAALLVYFSGGLIYKQIKLQKS
;
A
#
# COMPACT_ATOMS: atom_id res chain seq x y z
N MET A 1 58.62 -8.04 19.85
CA MET A 1 57.14 -8.03 19.66
C MET A 1 56.64 -9.45 19.62
N SER A 2 56.09 -9.88 20.76
CA SER A 2 55.76 -11.26 21.13
C SER A 2 54.83 -11.92 20.12
N ARG A 3 55.03 -13.22 19.87
CA ARG A 3 54.12 -14.09 19.09
C ARG A 3 52.65 -13.94 19.53
N LEU A 4 52.43 -13.45 20.75
CA LEU A 4 51.13 -13.08 21.32
C LEU A 4 50.35 -12.04 20.50
N TYR A 5 50.98 -10.95 20.02
CA TYR A 5 50.28 -9.89 19.27
C TYR A 5 49.86 -10.32 17.86
N GLN A 6 50.65 -11.17 17.22
CA GLN A 6 50.33 -11.74 15.91
C GLN A 6 49.16 -12.74 16.03
N ARG A 7 49.14 -13.53 17.11
CA ARG A 7 48.01 -14.40 17.45
C ARG A 7 46.75 -13.58 17.74
N LEU A 8 46.85 -12.54 18.56
CA LEU A 8 45.75 -11.60 18.85
C LEU A 8 45.17 -10.97 17.58
N GLY A 9 46.01 -10.63 16.61
CA GLY A 9 45.57 -10.09 15.33
C GLY A 9 44.81 -11.08 14.45
N LEU A 10 45.32 -12.31 14.33
CA LEU A 10 44.62 -13.39 13.64
C LEU A 10 43.29 -13.73 14.33
N PHE A 11 43.26 -13.71 15.66
CA PHE A 11 42.02 -13.89 16.42
C PHE A 11 41.03 -12.76 16.15
N ALA A 12 41.46 -11.49 16.09
CA ALA A 12 40.59 -10.37 15.77
C ALA A 12 40.00 -10.45 14.36
N ILE A 13 40.81 -10.81 13.35
CA ILE A 13 40.33 -11.05 11.98
C ILE A 13 39.34 -12.22 11.95
N PHE A 14 39.66 -13.33 12.62
CA PHE A 14 38.77 -14.48 12.70
C PHE A 14 37.45 -14.13 13.40
N LEU A 15 37.47 -13.30 14.46
CA LEU A 15 36.27 -12.84 15.16
C LEU A 15 35.40 -11.96 14.25
N VAL A 16 36.00 -11.05 13.48
CA VAL A 16 35.27 -10.21 12.52
C VAL A 16 34.68 -11.04 11.39
N VAL A 17 35.41 -12.03 10.87
CA VAL A 17 34.92 -12.95 9.84
C VAL A 17 33.81 -13.85 10.38
N CYS A 18 33.96 -14.40 11.59
CA CYS A 18 32.94 -15.19 12.25
C CYS A 18 31.69 -14.37 12.59
N LEU A 19 31.84 -13.11 13.02
CA LEU A 19 30.71 -12.20 13.23
C LEU A 19 30.02 -11.87 11.91
N GLY A 20 30.77 -11.64 10.83
CA GLY A 20 30.22 -11.47 9.48
C GLY A 20 29.44 -12.70 9.01
N LEU A 21 30.02 -13.90 9.13
CA LEU A 21 29.36 -15.17 8.80
C LEU A 21 28.16 -15.47 9.70
N TYR A 22 28.22 -15.11 10.99
CA TYR A 22 27.11 -15.24 11.92
C TYR A 22 25.96 -14.32 11.53
N LEU A 23 26.24 -13.07 11.15
CA LEU A 23 25.24 -12.13 10.64
C LEU A 23 24.65 -12.61 9.30
N ILE A 24 25.44 -13.23 8.42
CA ILE A 24 24.92 -13.90 7.20
C ILE A 24 23.93 -15.00 7.58
N LYS A 25 24.29 -15.87 8.53
CA LYS A 25 23.42 -16.96 8.99
C LYS A 25 22.17 -16.46 9.71
N GLN A 26 22.26 -15.33 10.40
CA GLN A 26 21.11 -14.67 11.03
C GLN A 26 20.24 -13.93 10.02
N SER A 27 20.79 -13.63 8.84
CA SER A 27 20.08 -13.05 7.69
C SER A 27 19.44 -14.09 6.77
N GLU A 28 19.63 -15.40 7.01
CA GLU A 28 18.76 -16.40 6.37
C GLU A 28 17.33 -16.16 6.91
N PRO A 29 16.39 -15.73 6.05
CA PRO A 29 15.03 -15.54 6.47
C PRO A 29 14.50 -16.93 6.84
N ASN A 30 14.01 -17.07 8.07
CA ASN A 30 13.01 -18.09 8.40
C ASN A 30 11.74 -17.77 7.60
N GLY A 31 11.77 -18.11 6.31
CA GLY A 31 10.79 -17.70 5.33
C GLY A 31 11.15 -18.32 3.99
N THR A 32 10.55 -19.46 3.71
CA THR A 32 10.56 -20.20 2.45
C THR A 32 10.28 -19.28 1.25
N LEU A 33 11.31 -18.95 0.46
CA LEU A 33 11.18 -18.48 -0.93
C LEU A 33 12.50 -18.76 -1.68
N THR A 34 12.98 -20.01 -1.60
CA THR A 34 13.84 -20.59 -2.63
C THR A 34 12.96 -21.17 -3.72
N GLU A 35 12.36 -20.30 -4.54
CA GLU A 35 11.96 -20.64 -5.91
C GLU A 35 11.85 -19.31 -6.67
N ASN A 36 12.21 -19.33 -7.96
CA ASN A 36 12.25 -18.20 -8.91
C ASN A 36 13.62 -17.55 -9.19
N GLY A 37 14.72 -18.03 -8.60
CA GLY A 37 16.07 -17.62 -8.98
C GLY A 37 16.66 -18.31 -10.22
N ALA A 38 16.05 -19.40 -10.70
CA ALA A 38 16.65 -20.29 -11.69
C ALA A 38 16.07 -20.21 -13.12
N HIS A 39 15.18 -19.24 -13.43
CA HIS A 39 14.49 -19.21 -14.73
C HIS A 39 14.88 -18.07 -15.68
N LEU A 40 15.94 -17.30 -15.37
CA LEU A 40 16.40 -16.17 -16.20
C LEU A 40 17.67 -16.46 -17.02
N PHE A 41 18.28 -17.63 -16.88
CA PHE A 41 19.46 -18.03 -17.66
C PHE A 41 19.28 -19.44 -18.23
N ASP A 42 18.29 -19.62 -19.10
CA ASP A 42 18.37 -20.61 -20.17
C ASP A 42 17.62 -20.05 -21.39
N THR A 43 18.34 -19.41 -22.30
CA THR A 43 18.66 -20.02 -23.60
C THR A 43 17.39 -20.07 -24.45
N VAL A 44 17.07 -19.05 -25.26
CA VAL A 44 17.80 -18.73 -26.51
C VAL A 44 18.25 -20.01 -27.22
N ALA A 45 17.33 -20.95 -27.42
CA ALA A 45 17.47 -22.02 -28.41
C ALA A 45 16.08 -22.61 -28.70
N HIS A 46 15.23 -21.89 -29.45
CA HIS A 46 14.19 -22.49 -30.30
C HIS A 46 13.57 -21.38 -31.17
N LEU A 47 14.38 -20.81 -32.06
CA LEU A 47 13.87 -20.20 -33.29
C LEU A 47 14.01 -21.27 -34.38
N SER A 48 12.98 -22.09 -34.51
CA SER A 48 12.81 -23.01 -35.63
C SER A 48 11.60 -22.54 -36.43
N LEU A 49 11.86 -22.33 -37.71
CA LEU A 49 10.99 -21.73 -38.71
C LEU A 49 9.63 -22.43 -38.82
N HIS A 50 8.64 -21.58 -39.08
CA HIS A 50 7.30 -21.92 -39.52
C HIS A 50 7.38 -22.48 -40.95
N ASP A 51 7.06 -23.75 -41.16
CA ASP A 51 6.80 -24.31 -42.50
C ASP A 51 5.53 -25.19 -42.47
N ASN A 52 4.69 -24.98 -43.49
CA ASN A 52 3.40 -25.62 -43.68
C ASN A 52 3.58 -26.87 -44.56
N SER A 53 3.23 -28.07 -44.07
CA SER A 53 2.87 -29.17 -44.99
C SER A 53 2.11 -30.33 -44.34
N ALA A 54 0.84 -30.42 -44.71
CA ALA A 54 0.06 -31.58 -45.15
C ALA A 54 0.30 -33.03 -44.61
N LYS A 55 -0.86 -33.65 -44.31
CA LYS A 55 -1.27 -35.08 -44.41
C LYS A 55 -0.95 -36.05 -43.26
N GLY A 56 -2.04 -36.67 -42.74
CA GLY A 56 -2.01 -37.97 -42.07
C GLY A 56 -3.28 -38.26 -41.26
N LYS A 57 -4.17 -39.13 -41.77
CA LYS A 57 -5.47 -39.52 -41.21
C LYS A 57 -5.36 -40.61 -40.12
N VAL A 58 -6.40 -40.69 -39.27
CA VAL A 58 -7.12 -41.87 -38.69
C VAL A 58 -7.64 -41.41 -37.31
N GLY A 59 -8.95 -41.08 -37.08
CA GLY A 59 -10.11 -41.98 -36.95
C GLY A 59 -10.13 -42.63 -35.56
N ALA A 60 -11.13 -42.54 -34.66
CA ALA A 60 -12.49 -42.03 -34.66
C ALA A 60 -12.98 -41.82 -33.20
N ASN A 61 -13.94 -40.90 -33.02
CA ASN A 61 -15.01 -40.77 -32.01
C ASN A 61 -14.79 -41.23 -30.56
N VAL A 62 -15.02 -40.34 -29.60
CA VAL A 62 -16.07 -40.41 -28.56
C VAL A 62 -16.13 -39.07 -27.82
N ALA A 63 -17.34 -38.66 -27.44
CA ALA A 63 -17.77 -37.42 -26.83
C ALA A 63 -16.88 -36.81 -25.72
N SER A 64 -16.73 -35.49 -25.75
CA SER A 64 -16.74 -34.65 -24.53
C SER A 64 -16.86 -33.17 -24.90
N LYS A 65 -18.11 -32.76 -25.06
CA LYS A 65 -18.54 -31.36 -25.11
C LYS A 65 -18.53 -30.83 -23.67
N GLN A 66 -17.36 -30.67 -23.05
CA GLN A 66 -17.21 -30.27 -21.64
C GLN A 66 -15.76 -29.86 -21.33
N THR A 67 -15.26 -28.74 -21.86
CA THR A 67 -13.98 -28.16 -21.39
C THR A 67 -13.87 -26.64 -21.54
N ALA A 68 -14.99 -25.94 -21.77
CA ALA A 68 -15.00 -24.47 -21.85
C ALA A 68 -15.59 -23.80 -20.60
N GLU A 69 -16.20 -24.57 -19.70
CA GLU A 69 -16.94 -24.05 -18.54
C GLU A 69 -16.14 -24.19 -17.23
N GLU A 70 -15.14 -25.06 -17.19
CA GLU A 70 -14.35 -25.35 -15.99
C GLU A 70 -13.17 -24.38 -15.80
N ASN A 71 -12.59 -23.87 -16.89
CA ASN A 71 -11.52 -22.87 -16.83
C ASN A 71 -12.01 -21.48 -16.37
N LYS A 72 -13.31 -21.19 -16.47
CA LYS A 72 -13.89 -19.94 -15.96
C LYS A 72 -14.08 -19.97 -14.43
N LYS A 73 -14.41 -21.14 -13.88
CA LYS A 73 -14.59 -21.36 -12.44
C LYS A 73 -13.27 -21.30 -11.65
N MET A 74 -12.17 -21.76 -12.25
CA MET A 74 -10.86 -21.75 -11.56
C MET A 74 -10.22 -20.35 -11.50
N GLN A 75 -10.56 -19.47 -12.46
CA GLN A 75 -10.11 -18.09 -12.49
C GLN A 75 -10.98 -17.14 -11.63
N GLU A 76 -12.24 -17.51 -11.38
CA GLU A 76 -13.12 -16.79 -10.43
C GLU A 76 -12.84 -17.18 -8.98
N LYS A 77 -12.46 -18.43 -8.70
CA LYS A 77 -12.18 -18.92 -7.34
C LYS A 77 -10.90 -18.33 -6.75
N HIS A 78 -9.84 -18.16 -7.54
CA HIS A 78 -8.61 -17.47 -7.07
C HIS A 78 -8.79 -15.97 -6.84
N LYS A 79 -9.79 -15.32 -7.48
CA LYS A 79 -10.14 -13.92 -7.21
C LYS A 79 -11.00 -13.77 -5.94
N ALA A 80 -11.76 -14.81 -5.59
CA ALA A 80 -12.57 -14.86 -4.38
C ALA A 80 -11.74 -15.22 -3.14
N ASP A 81 -10.76 -16.11 -3.26
CA ASP A 81 -9.96 -16.56 -2.11
C ASP A 81 -8.79 -15.59 -1.75
N LEU A 82 -8.36 -14.71 -2.67
CA LEU A 82 -7.45 -13.58 -2.36
C LEU A 82 -8.18 -12.35 -1.79
N ALA A 83 -9.52 -12.41 -1.72
CA ALA A 83 -10.30 -11.61 -0.78
C ALA A 83 -10.30 -12.22 0.62
N LEU A 84 -9.26 -13.00 0.95
CA LEU A 84 -8.80 -13.27 2.31
C LEU A 84 -8.60 -11.93 3.03
N GLU A 85 -9.70 -11.51 3.63
CA GLU A 85 -9.84 -10.52 4.70
C GLU A 85 -8.79 -9.38 4.65
N LEU A 86 -8.79 -8.59 3.56
CA LEU A 86 -8.05 -7.33 3.60
C LEU A 86 -8.54 -6.52 4.80
N GLU A 87 -7.60 -6.07 5.64
CA GLU A 87 -7.92 -5.23 6.78
C GLU A 87 -8.76 -4.02 6.32
N PRO A 88 -9.73 -3.57 7.14
CA PRO A 88 -10.54 -2.42 6.81
C PRO A 88 -9.63 -1.22 6.54
N CYS A 89 -9.92 -0.50 5.44
CA CYS A 89 -9.17 0.65 4.93
C CYS A 89 -7.86 0.34 4.18
N THR A 90 -7.68 -0.87 3.67
CA THR A 90 -6.52 -1.24 2.84
C THR A 90 -6.94 -1.63 1.42
N VAL A 91 -6.04 -1.45 0.45
CA VAL A 91 -6.29 -1.87 -0.94
C VAL A 91 -5.00 -2.28 -1.63
N MET A 92 -5.09 -3.29 -2.49
CA MET A 92 -4.01 -3.71 -3.38
C MET A 92 -4.32 -3.31 -4.82
N SER A 93 -3.34 -2.71 -5.51
CA SER A 93 -3.48 -2.36 -6.92
C SER A 93 -3.46 -3.60 -7.81
N PRO A 94 -4.46 -3.83 -8.69
CA PRO A 94 -4.48 -4.99 -9.57
C PRO A 94 -3.43 -4.94 -10.68
N LEU A 95 -2.93 -3.75 -11.02
CA LEU A 95 -1.97 -3.56 -12.11
C LEU A 95 -0.52 -3.65 -11.65
N SER A 96 -0.26 -3.17 -10.43
CA SER A 96 1.10 -2.98 -9.94
C SER A 96 1.40 -3.80 -8.69
N HIS A 97 0.40 -4.52 -8.16
CA HIS A 97 0.47 -5.32 -6.94
C HIS A 97 0.99 -4.57 -5.70
N HIS A 98 1.03 -3.23 -5.75
CA HIS A 98 1.38 -2.44 -4.58
C HIS A 98 0.24 -2.45 -3.57
N PHE A 99 0.63 -2.62 -2.30
CA PHE A 99 -0.24 -2.50 -1.15
C PHE A 99 -0.28 -1.05 -0.67
N ILE A 100 -1.47 -0.57 -0.34
CA ILE A 100 -1.71 0.81 0.11
C ILE A 100 -2.59 0.75 1.34
N ASP A 101 -2.11 1.35 2.42
CA ASP A 101 -2.79 1.40 3.71
C ASP A 101 -3.24 2.83 4.05
N LEU A 102 -4.56 3.04 4.04
CA LEU A 102 -5.18 4.32 4.36
C LEU A 102 -5.65 4.37 5.82
N SER A 103 -5.42 3.32 6.62
CA SER A 103 -5.89 3.24 8.01
C SER A 103 -5.31 4.34 8.91
N SER A 104 -4.10 4.81 8.60
CA SER A 104 -3.47 5.97 9.22
C SER A 104 -4.27 7.28 9.09
N LEU A 105 -5.14 7.38 8.09
CA LEU A 105 -6.03 8.53 7.86
C LEU A 105 -7.38 8.39 8.57
N SER A 106 -7.64 7.22 9.14
CA SER A 106 -8.86 6.90 9.86
C SER A 106 -8.69 7.06 11.37
N SER A 107 -9.79 6.94 12.12
CA SER A 107 -9.74 6.85 13.58
C SER A 107 -8.84 5.72 14.09
N LYS A 108 -8.67 4.62 13.32
CA LYS A 108 -7.74 3.51 13.67
C LYS A 108 -6.30 4.01 13.79
N GLY A 109 -5.88 4.90 12.89
CA GLY A 109 -4.56 5.55 12.94
C GLY A 109 -4.38 6.59 14.04
N ASN A 110 -5.48 6.98 14.70
CA ASN A 110 -5.52 8.03 15.72
C ASN A 110 -6.02 7.48 17.06
N GLU A 111 -5.61 6.27 17.43
CA GLU A 111 -5.94 5.62 18.72
C GLU A 111 -7.46 5.50 18.98
N GLY A 112 -8.25 5.32 17.92
CA GLY A 112 -9.71 5.27 17.99
C GLY A 112 -10.40 6.64 18.11
N ARG A 113 -9.64 7.73 18.19
CA ARG A 113 -10.21 9.10 18.24
C ARG A 113 -10.61 9.54 16.83
N ALA A 114 -11.78 10.14 16.71
CA ALA A 114 -12.27 10.65 15.43
C ALA A 114 -11.27 11.64 14.80
N MET A 115 -11.04 11.45 13.51
CA MET A 115 -10.08 12.23 12.73
C MET A 115 -10.82 12.99 11.61
N PRO A 116 -11.37 14.18 11.93
CA PRO A 116 -12.08 14.99 10.95
C PRO A 116 -11.10 15.70 10.02
N TRP A 117 -11.37 15.60 8.72
CA TRP A 117 -10.67 16.31 7.66
C TRP A 117 -11.55 17.43 7.13
N ALA A 118 -11.13 18.67 7.37
CA ALA A 118 -11.86 19.85 6.92
C ALA A 118 -11.49 20.22 5.47
N SER A 119 -12.49 20.62 4.69
CA SER A 119 -12.33 21.14 3.34
C SER A 119 -13.30 22.29 3.10
N LYS A 120 -12.83 23.36 2.45
CA LYS A 120 -13.66 24.52 2.09
C LYS A 120 -14.09 24.41 0.63
N GLY A 121 -15.38 24.44 0.37
CA GLY A 121 -15.90 24.59 -1.00
C GLY A 121 -15.93 26.07 -1.36
N TYR A 122 -14.90 26.58 -2.02
CA TYR A 122 -14.84 28.00 -2.40
C TYR A 122 -16.00 28.40 -3.32
N ASP A 123 -16.42 27.50 -4.21
CA ASP A 123 -17.51 27.77 -5.15
C ASP A 123 -18.90 27.71 -4.50
N SER A 124 -19.09 26.84 -3.51
CA SER A 124 -20.38 26.65 -2.82
C SER A 124 -20.51 27.47 -1.53
N GLY A 125 -19.41 28.00 -1.00
CA GLY A 125 -19.35 28.68 0.30
C GLY A 125 -19.56 27.76 1.50
N LEU A 126 -19.55 26.43 1.29
CA LEU A 126 -19.82 25.44 2.33
C LEU A 126 -18.53 24.95 2.98
N ASN A 127 -18.60 24.70 4.30
CA ASN A 127 -17.53 24.06 5.06
C ASN A 127 -17.85 22.58 5.22
N PHE A 128 -17.02 21.73 4.62
CA PHE A 128 -17.15 20.28 4.64
C PHE A 128 -16.22 19.68 5.68
N THR A 129 -16.71 18.65 6.36
CA THR A 129 -15.93 17.81 7.27
C THR A 129 -16.12 16.36 6.87
N LEU A 130 -15.02 15.65 6.64
CA LEU A 130 -15.00 14.29 6.10
C LEU A 130 -14.17 13.38 7.01
N GLY A 131 -14.54 12.12 7.11
CA GLY A 131 -13.72 11.06 7.68
C GLY A 131 -13.19 10.15 6.56
N VAL A 132 -12.05 9.50 6.79
CA VAL A 132 -11.53 8.44 5.90
C VAL A 132 -11.74 7.11 6.60
N CYS A 133 -12.48 6.18 5.98
CA CYS A 133 -12.79 4.85 6.51
C CYS A 133 -13.40 4.80 7.92
N SER A 134 -13.88 5.95 8.42
CA SER A 134 -14.37 6.15 9.77
C SER A 134 -15.20 7.43 9.81
N SER A 135 -15.98 7.60 10.88
CA SER A 135 -16.77 8.82 11.08
C SER A 135 -15.91 9.99 11.57
N PRO A 136 -16.15 11.22 11.09
CA PRO A 136 -15.44 12.41 11.56
C PRO A 136 -15.95 12.96 12.91
N PHE A 137 -17.03 12.41 13.46
CA PHE A 137 -17.65 12.90 14.69
C PHE A 137 -16.85 12.55 15.95
N LYS A 138 -16.51 13.55 16.78
CA LYS A 138 -15.68 13.39 17.99
C LYS A 138 -16.40 12.76 19.18
N LYS A 139 -17.72 12.90 19.24
CA LYS A 139 -18.63 12.29 20.22
C LYS A 139 -19.87 11.87 19.46
N THR A 140 -20.63 10.91 19.97
CA THR A 140 -21.97 10.61 19.47
C THR A 140 -22.79 11.90 19.49
N HIS A 141 -23.05 12.46 18.31
CA HIS A 141 -24.05 13.52 18.14
C HIS A 141 -25.42 12.82 18.21
N ASP A 142 -25.82 12.42 19.43
CA ASP A 142 -27.05 11.67 19.74
C ASP A 142 -28.26 12.59 19.91
N ALA A 143 -28.11 13.89 19.71
CA ALA A 143 -29.25 14.78 19.57
C ALA A 143 -29.81 14.62 18.15
N ASN A 144 -30.91 13.86 18.03
CA ASN A 144 -31.69 13.68 16.80
C ASN A 144 -32.07 14.98 16.05
N ASP A 145 -31.83 16.15 16.64
CA ASP A 145 -32.09 17.46 16.05
C ASP A 145 -30.89 18.10 15.33
N GLU A 146 -29.68 17.56 15.48
CA GLU A 146 -28.45 18.15 14.92
C GLU A 146 -28.21 17.74 13.45
N VAL A 147 -28.50 16.49 13.08
CA VAL A 147 -28.23 15.93 11.73
C VAL A 147 -29.53 15.75 10.94
N LYS A 148 -29.60 16.38 9.77
CA LYS A 148 -30.78 16.35 8.88
C LYS A 148 -30.96 14.97 8.23
N ASP A 149 -32.16 14.39 8.34
CA ASP A 149 -32.62 13.18 7.65
C ASP A 149 -31.89 11.86 7.97
N ILE A 150 -31.07 11.81 9.03
CA ILE A 150 -30.29 10.62 9.41
C ILE A 150 -30.56 10.20 10.85
N THR A 151 -30.77 8.90 11.04
CA THR A 151 -31.04 8.27 12.34
C THR A 151 -29.78 7.72 13.02
N ASN A 152 -28.67 7.52 12.28
CA ASN A 152 -27.42 6.99 12.81
C ASN A 152 -26.24 7.93 12.48
N SER A 153 -25.95 8.85 13.40
CA SER A 153 -24.84 9.80 13.27
C SER A 153 -23.47 9.12 13.20
N SER A 154 -23.32 7.95 13.83
CA SER A 154 -22.04 7.21 13.89
C SER A 154 -21.60 6.63 12.55
N ALA A 155 -22.53 6.43 11.60
CA ALA A 155 -22.24 5.92 10.27
C ALA A 155 -21.85 7.02 9.27
N VAL A 156 -22.05 8.29 9.61
CA VAL A 156 -21.80 9.43 8.71
C VAL A 156 -20.30 9.51 8.39
N GLY A 157 -19.96 9.47 7.11
CA GLY A 157 -18.58 9.60 6.62
C GLY A 157 -18.22 11.02 6.20
N GLY A 158 -19.21 11.88 6.04
CA GLY A 158 -19.00 13.28 5.73
C GLY A 158 -20.25 14.11 5.96
N TYR A 159 -20.06 15.38 6.30
CA TYR A 159 -21.15 16.34 6.41
C TYR A 159 -20.69 17.75 6.04
N TYR A 160 -21.65 18.63 5.79
CA TYR A 160 -21.45 20.07 5.84
C TYR A 160 -22.44 20.71 6.79
N ILE A 161 -22.17 21.94 7.19
CA ILE A 161 -23.09 22.75 8.00
C ILE A 161 -23.84 23.66 7.03
N ASP A 162 -25.16 23.50 6.95
CA ASP A 162 -26.00 24.38 6.13
C ASP A 162 -26.02 25.77 6.76
N PRO A 163 -25.54 26.83 6.07
CA PRO A 163 -25.49 28.18 6.63
C PRO A 163 -26.87 28.78 6.91
N LYS A 164 -27.94 28.29 6.25
CA LYS A 164 -29.30 28.80 6.44
C LYS A 164 -29.95 28.25 7.70
N THR A 165 -29.79 26.94 7.92
CA THR A 165 -30.47 26.22 9.01
C THR A 165 -29.56 25.96 10.21
N GLY A 166 -28.25 26.08 10.05
CA GLY A 166 -27.25 25.73 11.07
C GLY A 166 -27.15 24.23 11.35
N LYS A 167 -27.88 23.39 10.60
CA LYS A 167 -27.93 21.94 10.82
C LYS A 167 -26.84 21.22 10.03
N TYR A 168 -26.43 20.06 10.54
CA TYR A 168 -25.50 19.19 9.83
C TYR A 168 -26.25 18.41 8.75
N VAL A 169 -25.75 18.46 7.52
CA VAL A 169 -26.29 17.70 6.39
C VAL A 169 -25.27 16.64 6.00
N SER A 170 -25.66 15.38 6.06
CA SER A 170 -24.79 14.27 5.68
C SER A 170 -24.69 14.13 4.17
N ILE A 171 -23.47 13.90 3.71
CA ILE A 171 -23.13 13.69 2.29
C ILE A 171 -22.78 12.22 2.00
N GLY A 172 -23.03 11.32 2.95
CA GLY A 172 -22.87 9.87 2.78
C GLY A 172 -22.39 9.16 4.05
N GLU A 173 -22.67 7.88 4.12
CA GLU A 173 -22.12 6.96 5.12
C GLU A 173 -20.70 6.54 4.75
N TYR A 174 -19.82 6.41 5.75
CA TYR A 174 -18.43 6.01 5.46
C TYR A 174 -18.38 4.55 4.99
N SER A 175 -17.51 4.31 4.02
CA SER A 175 -17.07 2.97 3.62
C SER A 175 -15.64 2.75 4.12
N SER A 176 -15.33 1.53 4.55
CA SER A 176 -13.97 1.09 4.90
C SER A 176 -13.29 0.33 3.75
N LYS A 177 -13.89 0.28 2.56
CA LYS A 177 -13.40 -0.50 1.42
C LYS A 177 -12.97 0.43 0.27
N PRO A 178 -11.70 0.87 0.24
CA PRO A 178 -11.18 1.62 -0.89
C PRO A 178 -11.10 0.76 -2.16
N VAL A 179 -11.38 1.37 -3.30
CA VAL A 179 -11.40 0.71 -4.62
C VAL A 179 -10.44 1.42 -5.56
N VAL A 180 -9.55 0.65 -6.19
CA VAL A 180 -8.67 1.17 -7.23
C VAL A 180 -9.48 1.34 -8.53
N ARG A 181 -9.55 2.57 -9.03
CA ARG A 181 -10.16 2.93 -10.31
C ARG A 181 -9.09 3.53 -11.23
N GLY A 182 -8.65 2.76 -12.21
CA GLY A 182 -7.54 3.14 -13.08
C GLY A 182 -6.24 3.29 -12.29
N LYS A 183 -5.69 4.51 -12.24
CA LYS A 183 -4.46 4.86 -11.51
C LYS A 183 -4.71 5.55 -10.16
N LYS A 184 -5.96 5.73 -9.76
CA LYS A 184 -6.34 6.42 -8.53
C LYS A 184 -7.06 5.46 -7.59
N ILE A 185 -6.95 5.71 -6.30
CA ILE A 185 -7.74 5.01 -5.28
C ILE A 185 -8.93 5.88 -4.98
N THR A 186 -10.11 5.27 -4.89
CA THR A 186 -11.36 5.97 -4.62
C THR A 186 -12.09 5.33 -3.45
N LEU A 187 -12.78 6.14 -2.67
CA LEU A 187 -13.66 5.69 -1.60
C LEU A 187 -15.02 6.34 -1.81
N SER A 188 -16.06 5.52 -1.90
CA SER A 188 -17.42 5.96 -2.23
C SER A 188 -18.30 5.89 -1.00
N TYR A 189 -18.91 7.02 -0.66
CA TYR A 189 -19.87 7.16 0.43
C TYR A 189 -21.25 7.39 -0.17
N THR A 190 -22.25 6.65 0.32
CA THR A 190 -23.62 6.66 -0.18
C THR A 190 -24.59 6.75 0.99
N GLY A 191 -25.88 6.99 0.75
CA GLY A 191 -26.87 6.95 1.82
C GLY A 191 -26.91 8.22 2.69
N GLY A 192 -26.44 9.36 2.19
CA GLY A 192 -26.52 10.64 2.90
C GLY A 192 -27.95 11.17 3.05
N SER A 193 -28.06 12.45 3.42
CA SER A 193 -29.34 13.17 3.49
C SER A 193 -29.96 13.31 2.10
N TYR A 194 -31.26 13.60 2.02
CA TYR A 194 -31.94 13.71 0.74
C TYR A 194 -31.46 14.93 -0.06
N CYS A 195 -31.46 14.78 -1.39
CA CYS A 195 -31.20 15.86 -2.31
C CYS A 195 -32.44 16.73 -2.51
N GLU A 196 -32.22 18.03 -2.63
CA GLU A 196 -33.31 18.97 -2.89
C GLU A 196 -33.74 18.82 -4.35
N ASN A 197 -35.05 18.64 -4.57
CA ASN A 197 -35.67 18.61 -5.91
C ASN A 197 -35.11 17.53 -6.88
N MET A 198 -34.47 16.49 -6.36
CA MET A 198 -33.91 15.39 -7.15
C MET A 198 -34.65 14.09 -6.81
N TYR A 199 -35.36 13.56 -7.80
CA TYR A 199 -36.14 12.33 -7.70
C TYR A 199 -35.67 11.35 -8.76
N ASN A 200 -35.62 10.07 -8.40
CA ASN A 200 -35.40 9.01 -9.36
C ASN A 200 -36.63 8.95 -10.29
N LYS A 201 -36.43 9.12 -11.60
CA LYS A 201 -37.52 9.15 -12.59
C LYS A 201 -38.26 7.81 -12.71
N GLU A 202 -37.58 6.72 -12.36
CA GLU A 202 -38.13 5.36 -12.49
C GLU A 202 -38.88 4.94 -11.22
N THR A 203 -38.36 5.27 -10.03
CA THR A 203 -38.95 4.84 -8.75
C THR A 203 -39.75 5.93 -8.04
N GLY A 204 -39.64 7.20 -8.45
CA GLY A 204 -40.25 8.34 -7.78
C GLY A 204 -39.64 8.69 -6.42
N GLU A 205 -38.59 7.99 -5.99
CA GLU A 205 -37.96 8.19 -4.68
C GLU A 205 -36.99 9.37 -4.69
N LYS A 206 -36.87 10.06 -3.55
CA LYS A 206 -35.87 11.12 -3.36
C LYS A 206 -34.45 10.55 -3.42
N VAL A 207 -33.61 11.15 -4.24
CA VAL A 207 -32.20 10.75 -4.35
C VAL A 207 -31.46 11.14 -3.08
N ARG A 208 -30.55 10.28 -2.60
CA ARG A 208 -29.70 10.54 -1.45
C ARG A 208 -28.35 11.11 -1.86
N LYS A 209 -27.79 11.99 -1.02
CA LYS A 209 -26.46 12.56 -1.23
C LYS A 209 -25.39 11.47 -1.20
N SER A 210 -24.36 11.67 -2.01
CA SER A 210 -23.21 10.76 -2.10
C SER A 210 -21.91 11.54 -2.23
N THR A 211 -20.81 10.91 -1.83
CA THR A 211 -19.49 11.52 -1.86
C THR A 211 -18.47 10.54 -2.43
N ILE A 212 -17.53 11.05 -3.23
CA ILE A 212 -16.39 10.29 -3.72
C ILE A 212 -15.12 10.99 -3.25
N LEU A 213 -14.32 10.27 -2.48
CA LEU A 213 -12.96 10.67 -2.12
C LEU A 213 -12.00 10.03 -3.11
N THR A 214 -11.14 10.84 -3.73
CA THR A 214 -10.06 10.35 -4.61
C THR A 214 -8.72 10.61 -3.94
N PHE A 215 -7.95 9.56 -3.70
CA PHE A 215 -6.65 9.68 -3.04
C PHE A 215 -5.54 9.88 -4.07
N THR A 216 -4.68 10.86 -3.80
CA THR A 216 -3.47 11.16 -4.56
C THR A 216 -2.26 11.02 -3.64
N CYS A 217 -1.31 10.20 -4.05
CA CYS A 217 -0.02 10.07 -3.39
C CYS A 217 0.76 11.37 -3.52
N ASP A 218 1.18 11.91 -2.38
CA ASP A 218 2.09 13.05 -2.30
C ASP A 218 3.25 12.67 -1.37
N ARG A 219 4.41 12.34 -1.94
CA ARG A 219 5.58 11.86 -1.19
C ARG A 219 6.30 12.99 -0.46
N GLU A 220 6.25 14.20 -1.00
CA GLU A 220 7.01 15.36 -0.52
C GLU A 220 6.28 16.11 0.59
N MET A 221 5.02 15.76 0.84
CA MET A 221 4.22 16.35 1.89
C MET A 221 4.73 15.95 3.28
N LEU A 222 5.35 16.91 3.97
CA LEU A 222 5.74 16.82 5.38
C LEU A 222 4.57 17.09 6.34
N ALA A 223 3.51 17.75 5.85
CA ALA A 223 2.31 18.08 6.60
C ALA A 223 1.38 16.86 6.76
N LYS A 224 0.33 17.00 7.58
CA LYS A 224 -0.78 16.02 7.64
C LYS A 224 -1.57 16.02 6.32
N ALA A 225 -2.32 14.94 6.07
CA ALA A 225 -3.17 14.83 4.88
C ALA A 225 -4.07 16.05 4.69
N SER A 226 -4.23 16.45 3.44
CA SER A 226 -5.08 17.58 3.04
C SER A 226 -6.22 17.10 2.17
N VAL A 227 -7.42 17.64 2.43
CA VAL A 227 -8.62 17.32 1.67
C VAL A 227 -9.07 18.58 0.95
N SER A 228 -9.18 18.48 -0.37
CA SER A 228 -9.57 19.57 -1.25
C SER A 228 -10.90 19.25 -1.90
N TYR A 229 -11.83 20.20 -1.88
CA TYR A 229 -13.08 20.09 -2.61
C TYR A 229 -12.82 20.31 -4.10
N VAL A 230 -13.28 19.37 -4.93
CA VAL A 230 -13.12 19.43 -6.39
C VAL A 230 -14.38 20.00 -7.04
N GLY A 231 -15.56 19.60 -6.56
CA GLY A 231 -16.84 20.05 -7.10
C GLY A 231 -18.01 19.20 -6.65
N SER A 232 -19.21 19.59 -7.07
CA SER A 232 -20.45 18.83 -6.89
C SER A 232 -21.25 18.76 -8.19
N PHE A 233 -22.07 17.73 -8.31
CA PHE A 233 -23.10 17.60 -9.34
C PHE A 233 -24.47 17.77 -8.69
N ASN A 234 -25.20 18.81 -9.11
CA ASN A 234 -26.56 19.13 -8.66
C ASN A 234 -26.71 19.16 -7.12
N ASP A 235 -25.67 19.57 -6.39
CA ASP A 235 -25.62 19.59 -4.93
C ASP A 235 -26.02 18.28 -4.23
N CYS A 236 -25.84 17.17 -4.96
CA CYS A 236 -26.24 15.84 -4.55
C CYS A 236 -25.05 14.88 -4.51
N SER A 237 -24.12 15.00 -5.45
CA SER A 237 -22.91 14.18 -5.50
C SER A 237 -21.67 15.06 -5.34
N TYR A 238 -20.83 14.78 -4.36
CA TYR A 238 -19.67 15.59 -4.01
C TYR A 238 -18.38 14.85 -4.33
N ILE A 239 -17.37 15.56 -4.84
CA ILE A 239 -16.06 14.99 -5.17
C ILE A 239 -14.99 15.74 -4.41
N PHE A 240 -14.14 14.99 -3.73
CA PHE A 240 -12.98 15.52 -3.02
C PHE A 240 -11.71 14.80 -3.45
N GLU A 241 -10.60 15.53 -3.44
CA GLU A 241 -9.26 14.99 -3.59
C GLU A 241 -8.57 14.99 -2.22
N VAL A 242 -8.06 13.82 -1.82
CA VAL A 242 -7.29 13.63 -0.59
C VAL A 242 -5.83 13.44 -0.97
N ARG A 243 -4.98 14.40 -0.61
CA ARG A 243 -3.53 14.30 -0.80
C ARG A 243 -2.87 13.81 0.47
N SER A 244 -2.12 12.72 0.36
CA SER A 244 -1.46 12.09 1.49
C SER A 244 -0.23 11.29 1.08
N HIS A 245 0.79 11.30 1.95
CA HIS A 245 1.91 10.38 1.86
C HIS A 245 1.47 8.92 2.09
N HIS A 246 0.41 8.70 2.87
CA HIS A 246 -0.14 7.35 3.12
C HIS A 246 -0.89 6.76 1.92
N ALA A 247 -1.26 7.58 0.94
CA ALA A 247 -1.82 7.09 -0.32
C ALA A 247 -0.75 6.59 -1.31
N CYS A 248 0.54 6.69 -0.92
CA CYS A 248 1.64 6.19 -1.73
C CYS A 248 1.80 4.68 -1.60
N PRO A 249 2.20 3.99 -2.69
CA PRO A 249 2.54 2.58 -2.61
C PRO A 249 3.68 2.40 -1.62
N THR A 250 3.49 1.52 -0.64
CA THR A 250 4.54 1.16 0.32
C THR A 250 5.64 0.47 -0.46
N ALA A 251 6.79 1.13 -0.61
CA ALA A 251 7.97 0.50 -1.19
C ALA A 251 8.39 -0.66 -0.29
N ALA A 252 8.87 -1.76 -0.88
CA ALA A 252 9.61 -2.76 -0.13
C ALA A 252 10.70 -2.01 0.64
N LYS A 253 10.72 -2.19 1.96
CA LYS A 253 11.69 -1.52 2.84
C LYS A 253 13.07 -1.87 2.30
N ALA A 254 13.78 -0.90 1.74
CA ALA A 254 15.15 -1.12 1.31
C ALA A 254 15.93 -1.50 2.56
N ASP A 255 16.34 -2.76 2.61
CA ASP A 255 17.04 -3.31 3.75
C ASP A 255 18.30 -2.48 4.00
N ASN A 256 18.33 -1.77 5.14
CA ASN A 256 19.49 -1.05 5.63
C ASN A 256 20.70 -1.98 5.86
N LEU A 257 20.56 -3.29 5.58
CA LEU A 257 21.65 -4.25 5.48
C LEU A 257 22.78 -3.73 4.59
N ALA A 258 22.50 -3.03 3.48
CA ALA A 258 23.57 -2.50 2.62
C ALA A 258 24.55 -1.58 3.37
N VAL A 259 24.05 -0.74 4.28
CA VAL A 259 24.89 0.16 5.09
C VAL A 259 25.73 -0.62 6.11
N ILE A 260 25.15 -1.67 6.69
CA ILE A 260 25.84 -2.57 7.63
C ILE A 260 27.01 -3.29 6.92
N TRP A 261 26.78 -3.79 5.70
CA TRP A 261 27.82 -4.43 4.88
C TRP A 261 28.98 -3.50 4.52
N ILE A 262 28.69 -2.25 4.16
CA ILE A 262 29.71 -1.23 3.85
C ILE A 262 30.60 -0.98 5.07
N PHE A 263 30.02 -0.86 6.27
CA PHE A 263 30.78 -0.62 7.50
C PHE A 263 31.76 -1.78 7.81
N PHE A 264 31.30 -3.03 7.72
CA PHE A 264 32.16 -4.19 7.96
C PHE A 264 33.28 -4.32 6.92
N PHE A 265 33.01 -4.00 5.65
CA PHE A 265 34.03 -4.05 4.59
C PHE A 265 35.17 -3.04 4.84
N ILE A 266 34.82 -1.81 5.23
CA ILE A 266 35.80 -0.77 5.57
C ILE A 266 36.64 -1.17 6.79
N LEU A 267 36.01 -1.70 7.84
CA LEU A 267 36.69 -2.15 9.05
C LEU A 267 37.69 -3.28 8.76
N LEU A 268 37.29 -4.25 7.93
CA LEU A 268 38.17 -5.35 7.50
C LEU A 268 39.38 -4.84 6.72
N ALA A 269 39.18 -3.93 5.77
CA ALA A 269 40.26 -3.34 4.99
C ALA A 269 41.27 -2.58 5.87
N ALA A 270 40.78 -1.80 6.85
CA ALA A 270 41.63 -1.08 7.80
C ALA A 270 42.50 -2.03 8.63
N LEU A 271 41.94 -3.15 9.10
CA LEU A 271 42.69 -4.18 9.82
C LEU A 271 43.79 -4.80 8.94
N LEU A 272 43.49 -5.13 7.68
CA LEU A 272 44.48 -5.70 6.76
C LEU A 272 45.67 -4.77 6.51
N VAL A 273 45.42 -3.47 6.32
CA VAL A 273 46.48 -2.46 6.16
C VAL A 273 47.31 -2.34 7.44
N TYR A 274 46.67 -2.30 8.61
CA TYR A 274 47.36 -2.23 9.90
C TYR A 274 48.30 -3.43 10.13
N PHE A 275 47.82 -4.64 9.84
CA PHE A 275 48.63 -5.86 10.00
C PHE A 275 49.76 -5.97 8.97
N SER A 276 49.50 -5.68 7.70
CA SER A 276 50.52 -5.72 6.65
C SER A 276 51.63 -4.69 6.87
N GLY A 277 51.28 -3.46 7.24
CA GLY A 277 52.26 -2.43 7.62
C GLY A 277 53.12 -2.84 8.82
N GLY A 278 52.51 -3.45 9.85
CA GLY A 278 53.22 -3.97 11.02
C GLY A 278 54.20 -5.10 10.69
N LEU A 279 53.89 -5.97 9.72
CA LEU A 279 54.77 -7.04 9.26
C LEU A 279 55.94 -6.50 8.44
N ILE A 280 55.68 -5.59 7.50
CA ILE A 280 56.71 -4.97 6.65
C ILE A 280 57.69 -4.15 7.50
N TYR A 281 57.20 -3.36 8.46
CA TYR A 281 58.04 -2.61 9.39
C TYR A 281 59.00 -3.51 10.17
N LYS A 282 58.53 -4.69 10.59
CA LYS A 282 59.33 -5.66 11.34
C LYS A 282 60.38 -6.35 10.46
N GLN A 283 60.05 -6.65 9.21
CA GLN A 283 60.98 -7.21 8.22
C GLN A 283 62.13 -6.24 7.92
N ILE A 284 61.81 -4.96 7.68
CA ILE A 284 62.81 -3.92 7.40
C ILE A 284 63.72 -3.68 8.61
N LYS A 285 63.17 -3.70 9.83
CA LYS A 285 63.97 -3.50 11.05
C LYS A 285 64.94 -4.67 11.33
N LEU A 286 64.57 -5.91 10.96
CA LEU A 286 65.42 -7.10 11.14
C LEU A 286 66.55 -7.18 10.12
N GLN A 287 66.41 -6.59 8.93
CA GLN A 287 67.50 -6.53 7.95
C GLN A 287 68.57 -5.46 8.27
N LYS A 288 68.29 -4.57 9.23
CA LYS A 288 69.17 -3.45 9.60
C LYS A 288 69.94 -3.66 10.91
N SER A 289 69.81 -4.85 11.51
CA SER A 289 70.54 -5.30 12.70
C SER A 289 71.37 -6.53 12.36
#